data_AF-A0A6M3IN10-F1
#
_entry.id   AF-A0A6M3IN10-F1
#
_cell.length_a   1.000
_cell.length_b   1.000
_cell.length_c   1.000
_cell.angle_alpha   90.00
_cell.angle_beta   90.00
_cell.angle_gamma   90.00
#
_symmetry.space_group_name_H-M   'P 1'
#
loop_
_entity.id
_entity.type
_entity.pdbx_description
1 polymer ?
#
loop_
_entity_poly.entity_id
_entity_poly.type
_entity_poly.pdbx_seq_one_letter_code
_entity_poly.pdbx_strand_id
1 'polypeptide(L)'
;MSRTRIVHCRVEYYDIYIGRPSMWGNPFEIGKHGTREEVIDKYREYVLNDSLLISQIMSLDGKVLGCWCRPKECHGNILIEIISKIKKGEIDV
;
A
#
# COMPACT_ATOMS: atom_id res chain seq x y z
N MET A 1 17.95 8.27 3.51
CA MET A 1 16.62 7.81 3.96
C MET A 1 16.53 6.30 3.79
N SER A 2 15.91 5.60 4.74
CA SER A 2 15.63 4.17 4.64
C SER A 2 14.69 3.87 3.47
N ARG A 3 14.73 2.64 2.94
CA ARG A 3 13.83 2.18 1.88
C ARG A 3 12.51 1.68 2.49
N THR A 4 11.37 2.16 1.99
CA THR A 4 10.06 1.59 2.35
C THR A 4 10.01 0.13 1.91
N ARG A 5 9.58 -0.75 2.81
CA ARG A 5 9.45 -2.20 2.56
C ARG A 5 8.23 -2.76 3.29
N ILE A 6 7.76 -3.93 2.87
CA ILE A 6 6.58 -4.58 3.45
C ILE A 6 7.00 -5.86 4.15
N VAL A 7 6.45 -6.11 5.33
CA VAL A 7 6.68 -7.33 6.11
C VAL A 7 5.37 -7.99 6.49
N HIS A 8 5.43 -9.27 6.91
CA HIS A 8 4.28 -9.89 7.55
C HIS A 8 4.13 -9.33 8.97
N CYS A 9 2.96 -8.74 9.29
CA CYS A 9 2.74 -7.98 10.53
C CYS A 9 2.85 -8.79 11.84
N ARG A 10 2.74 -10.12 11.80
CA ARG A 10 3.00 -10.97 12.98
C ARG A 10 4.39 -11.61 13.05
N VAL A 11 5.25 -11.35 12.07
CA VAL A 11 6.55 -12.04 11.96
C VAL A 11 7.71 -11.07 12.17
N GLU A 12 7.63 -9.87 11.62
CA GLU A 12 8.67 -8.84 11.77
C GLU A 12 8.09 -7.54 12.33
N TYR A 13 8.99 -6.74 12.93
CA TYR A 13 8.68 -5.37 13.32
C TYR A 13 8.25 -4.52 12.11
N TYR A 14 7.28 -3.63 12.34
CA TYR A 14 6.81 -2.64 11.38
C TYR A 14 6.53 -1.29 12.06
N ASP A 15 6.62 -0.20 11.29
CA ASP A 15 6.29 1.15 11.76
C ASP A 15 4.81 1.47 11.55
N ILE A 16 4.24 1.06 10.41
CA ILE A 16 2.85 1.38 10.02
C ILE A 16 2.13 0.12 9.60
N TYR A 17 0.98 -0.17 10.20
CA TYR A 17 0.11 -1.25 9.78
C TYR A 17 -0.77 -0.81 8.60
N ILE A 18 -0.68 -1.53 7.49
CA ILE A 18 -1.42 -1.23 6.25
C ILE A 18 -2.52 -2.24 5.93
N GLY A 19 -2.78 -3.20 6.83
CA GLY A 19 -3.91 -4.12 6.69
C GLY A 19 -5.23 -3.50 7.17
N ARG A 20 -6.35 -4.16 6.89
CA ARG A 20 -7.65 -3.72 7.43
C ARG A 20 -7.67 -3.85 8.97
N PRO A 21 -8.32 -2.93 9.70
CA PRO A 21 -9.13 -1.80 9.21
C PRO A 21 -8.36 -0.46 9.09
N SER A 22 -7.08 -0.43 8.71
CA SER A 22 -6.36 0.85 8.55
C SER A 22 -6.78 1.62 7.29
N MET A 23 -6.48 2.92 7.23
CA MET A 23 -6.72 3.77 6.05
C MET A 23 -5.99 3.28 4.79
N TRP A 24 -4.90 2.53 4.97
CA TRP A 24 -4.13 1.93 3.89
C TRP A 24 -4.60 0.50 3.57
N GLY A 25 -5.66 0.04 4.19
CA GLY A 25 -6.25 -1.27 3.92
C GLY A 25 -6.89 -1.29 2.54
N ASN A 26 -6.64 -2.35 1.76
CA ASN A 26 -7.39 -2.57 0.53
C ASN A 26 -8.88 -2.81 0.86
N PRO A 27 -9.84 -2.00 0.36
CA PRO A 27 -11.27 -2.23 0.61
C PRO A 27 -11.81 -3.42 -0.19
N PHE A 28 -11.12 -3.85 -1.24
CA PHE A 28 -11.47 -5.00 -2.05
C PHE A 28 -11.02 -6.32 -1.39
N GLU A 29 -11.77 -7.38 -1.68
CA GLU A 29 -11.70 -8.67 -1.00
C GLU A 29 -11.55 -9.76 -2.06
N ILE A 30 -10.54 -10.61 -1.91
CA ILE A 30 -10.29 -11.73 -2.82
C ILE A 30 -11.48 -12.69 -2.78
N GLY A 31 -11.92 -13.17 -3.94
CA GLY A 31 -13.06 -14.07 -4.10
C GLY A 31 -14.42 -13.36 -4.18
N LYS A 32 -14.55 -12.17 -3.58
CA LYS A 32 -15.77 -11.35 -3.67
C LYS A 32 -15.66 -10.27 -4.74
N HIS A 33 -14.51 -9.60 -4.81
CA HIS A 33 -14.26 -8.48 -5.71
C HIS A 33 -13.30 -8.84 -6.85
N GLY A 34 -12.79 -10.07 -6.87
CA GLY A 34 -11.90 -10.58 -7.92
C GLY A 34 -10.81 -11.53 -7.39
N THR A 35 -9.90 -11.90 -8.27
CA THR A 35 -8.63 -12.56 -7.95
C THR A 35 -7.72 -11.63 -7.14
N ARG A 36 -6.61 -12.16 -6.59
CA ARG A 36 -5.64 -11.32 -5.86
C ARG A 36 -5.10 -10.18 -6.72
N GLU A 37 -4.77 -10.47 -7.97
CA GLU A 37 -4.22 -9.49 -8.91
C GLU A 37 -5.25 -8.39 -9.18
N GLU A 38 -6.48 -8.77 -9.55
CA GLU A 38 -7.57 -7.84 -9.81
C GLU A 38 -7.86 -6.91 -8.63
N VAL A 39 -7.90 -7.43 -7.40
CA VAL A 39 -8.16 -6.57 -6.23
C VAL A 39 -6.97 -5.67 -5.87
N ILE A 40 -5.73 -6.04 -6.24
CA ILE A 40 -4.56 -5.19 -6.08
C ILE A 40 -4.57 -4.07 -7.14
N ASP A 41 -4.97 -4.38 -8.38
CA ASP A 41 -5.10 -3.37 -9.43
C ASP A 41 -6.22 -2.38 -9.13
N LYS A 42 -7.39 -2.87 -8.69
CA LYS A 42 -8.47 -1.99 -8.20
C LYS A 42 -8.01 -1.09 -7.05
N TYR A 43 -7.12 -1.59 -6.20
CA TYR A 43 -6.57 -0.80 -5.10
C TYR A 43 -5.67 0.34 -5.59
N ARG A 44 -4.94 0.17 -6.70
CA ARG A 44 -4.18 1.25 -7.34
C ARG A 44 -5.10 2.42 -7.73
N GLU A 45 -6.19 2.13 -8.43
CA GLU A 45 -7.15 3.14 -8.81
C GLU A 45 -7.81 3.79 -7.59
N TYR A 46 -8.13 3.00 -6.56
CA TYR A 46 -8.70 3.53 -5.32
C TYR A 46 -7.79 4.55 -4.62
N VAL A 47 -6.50 4.26 -4.47
CA VAL A 47 -5.55 5.19 -3.82
C VAL A 47 -5.34 6.46 -4.65
N LEU A 48 -5.25 6.34 -5.99
CA LEU A 48 -5.02 7.49 -6.86
C LEU A 48 -6.24 8.43 -6.96
N ASN A 49 -7.45 7.89 -6.82
CA ASN A 49 -8.69 8.67 -6.88
C ASN A 49 -9.15 9.24 -5.52
N ASP A 50 -8.56 8.79 -4.41
CA ASP A 50 -8.87 9.29 -3.07
C ASP A 50 -7.88 10.40 -2.67
N SER A 51 -8.38 11.65 -2.65
CA SER A 51 -7.58 12.84 -2.35
C SER A 51 -6.97 12.84 -0.94
N LEU A 52 -7.60 12.17 0.03
CA LEU A 52 -7.08 12.06 1.39
C LEU A 52 -5.96 11.03 1.47
N LEU A 53 -6.07 9.91 0.75
CA LEU A 53 -5.00 8.91 0.71
C LEU A 53 -3.78 9.44 -0.03
N ILE A 54 -3.99 10.06 -1.19
CA ILE A 54 -2.87 10.54 -2.01
C ILE A 54 -2.10 11.66 -1.30
N SER A 55 -2.78 12.60 -0.62
CA SER A 55 -2.12 13.67 0.14
C SER A 55 -1.31 13.16 1.34
N GLN A 56 -1.63 11.96 1.86
CA GLN A 56 -0.93 11.35 2.98
C GLN A 56 0.10 10.29 2.57
N ILE A 57 0.20 9.93 1.29
CA ILE A 57 1.00 8.79 0.83
C ILE A 57 2.49 8.92 1.20
N MET A 58 3.02 10.15 1.19
CA MET A 58 4.42 10.42 1.52
C MET A 58 4.75 10.19 3.01
N SER A 59 3.75 10.09 3.89
CA SER A 59 3.94 9.67 5.29
C SER A 59 4.51 8.24 5.43
N LEU A 60 4.37 7.43 4.38
CA LEU A 60 4.87 6.05 4.31
C LEU A 60 6.33 5.97 3.78
N ASP A 61 6.91 7.06 3.25
CA ASP A 61 8.28 7.04 2.72
C ASP A 61 9.29 6.73 3.84
N GLY A 62 10.16 5.76 3.57
CA GLY A 62 11.14 5.22 4.51
C GLY A 62 10.60 4.35 5.65
N LYS A 63 9.30 4.05 5.70
CA LYS A 63 8.68 3.24 6.77
C LYS A 63 8.66 1.74 6.45
N VAL A 64 8.68 0.90 7.49
CA VAL A 64 8.39 -0.53 7.37
C VAL A 64 6.87 -0.74 7.49
N LEU A 65 6.26 -1.30 6.44
CA LEU A 65 4.81 -1.49 6.34
C LEU A 65 4.41 -2.91 6.75
N GLY A 66 3.57 -3.05 7.77
CA GLY A 66 3.06 -4.33 8.24
C GLY A 66 1.79 -4.73 7.50
N CYS A 67 1.77 -5.90 6.88
CA CYS A 67 0.59 -6.47 6.22
C CYS A 67 0.44 -7.96 6.49
N TRP A 68 -0.76 -8.49 6.31
CA TRP A 68 -1.04 -9.93 6.38
C TRP A 68 -0.72 -10.69 5.09
N CYS A 69 -0.65 -10.00 3.95
CA CYS A 69 -0.52 -10.66 2.64
C CYS A 69 0.87 -11.25 2.40
N ARG A 70 1.93 -10.65 2.95
CA ARG A 70 3.30 -11.14 2.75
C ARG A 70 3.46 -12.57 3.30
N PRO A 71 4.18 -13.47 2.61
CA PRO A 71 5.08 -13.23 1.48
C PRO A 71 4.39 -13.18 0.10
N LYS A 72 3.08 -13.42 0.02
CA LYS A 72 2.34 -13.35 -1.25
C LYS A 72 2.22 -11.89 -1.73
N GLU A 73 1.76 -11.71 -2.98
CA GLU A 73 1.48 -10.38 -3.54
C GLU A 73 0.61 -9.54 -2.60
N CYS A 74 1.00 -8.28 -2.42
CA CYS A 74 0.48 -7.41 -1.38
C CYS A 74 0.14 -6.05 -1.96
N HIS A 75 -1.01 -5.50 -1.55
CA HIS A 75 -1.45 -4.17 -1.97
C HIS A 75 -0.47 -3.06 -1.57
N GLY A 76 0.34 -3.26 -0.52
CA GLY A 76 1.39 -2.32 -0.16
C GLY A 76 2.46 -2.11 -1.25
N ASN A 77 2.57 -3.02 -2.23
CA ASN A 77 3.45 -2.82 -3.39
C ASN A 77 3.02 -1.59 -4.20
N ILE A 78 1.70 -1.33 -4.28
CA ILE A 78 1.13 -0.16 -4.94
C ILE A 78 1.50 1.12 -4.20
N LEU A 79 1.46 1.12 -2.87
CA LEU A 79 1.85 2.29 -2.06
C LEU A 79 3.32 2.66 -2.32
N ILE A 80 4.21 1.65 -2.35
CA ILE A 80 5.63 1.84 -2.66
C ILE A 80 5.82 2.34 -4.10
N GLU A 81 5.07 1.81 -5.06
CA GLU A 81 5.10 2.26 -6.46
C GLU A 81 4.73 3.74 -6.57
N ILE A 82 3.63 4.17 -5.93
CA ILE A 82 3.16 5.56 -5.95
C ILE A 82 4.20 6.50 -5.31
N ILE A 83 4.75 6.15 -4.14
CA ILE A 83 5.83 6.92 -3.50
C ILE A 83 7.02 7.08 -4.46
N SER A 84 7.41 6.00 -5.15
CA SER A 84 8.50 6.06 -6.11
C SER A 84 8.20 6.99 -7.29
N LYS A 85 6.95 7.03 -7.77
CA LYS A 85 6.55 7.90 -8.88
C LYS A 85 6.53 9.38 -8.46
N ILE A 86 6.02 9.68 -7.26
CA ILE A 86 6.04 11.04 -6.68
C ILE A 86 7.47 11.54 -6.53
N LYS A 87 8.38 10.70 -6.00
CA LYS A 87 9.80 11.06 -5.85
C LYS A 87 10.53 11.28 -7.17
N LYS A 88 9.99 10.78 -8.28
CA LYS A 88 10.50 11.01 -9.64
C LYS A 88 9.81 12.19 -10.35
N GLY A 89 8.80 12.80 -9.73
CA GLY A 89 7.98 13.85 -10.36
C GLY A 89 7.02 13.33 -11.43
N GLU A 90 6.66 12.04 -11.38
CA GLU A 90 5.70 11.43 -12.32
C GLU A 90 4.24 11.56 -11.85
N ILE A 91 4.03 11.88 -10.56
CA ILE A 91 2.73 12.13 -9.95
C ILE A 91 2.88 13.38 -9.07
N ASP A 92 2.02 14.36 -9.30
CA ASP A 92 1.89 15.55 -8.45
C ASP A 92 0.87 15.27 -7.34
N VAL A 93 1.25 15.54 -6.08
CA VAL A 93 0.42 15.33 -4.89
C VAL A 93 0.38 16.54 -3.99
#